data_AF-A0A182Q1P9-F1
#
_entry.id   AF-A0A182Q1P9-F1
#
_cell.length_a   1.000
_cell.length_b   1.000
_cell.length_c   1.000
_cell.angle_alpha   90.00
_cell.angle_beta   90.00
_cell.angle_gamma   90.00
#
_symmetry.space_group_name_H-M   'P 1'
#
loop_
_entity.id
_entity.type
_entity.pdbx_description
1 polymer ?
#
loop_
_entity_poly.entity_id
_entity_poly.type
_entity_poly.pdbx_seq_one_letter_code
_entity_poly.pdbx_strand_id
1 'polypeptide(L)'
;MSTATFVSTWFVVCVTLCSVLACKDGVNIKVNNVENCAGVDGIITLTDNTAVTLLDDCSLSLEGCLKTKSFSTATGTVKVFKNGKQLFKKPIDLCAKGSKIPFIGEFLPGGVCPQSENEICADPNRKIQMERFKKMIGIMKGSMAVELELDHDTGKSCIKIEVEVSK
;
A
#
# COMPACT_ATOMS: atom_id res chain seq x y z
N MET A 1 -21.59 -34.82 -45.04
CA MET A 1 -21.50 -33.35 -45.18
C MET A 1 -22.69 -32.75 -44.44
N SER A 2 -22.60 -31.89 -43.44
CA SER A 2 -21.48 -31.12 -42.93
C SER A 2 -21.71 -30.85 -41.44
N THR A 3 -20.72 -31.16 -40.61
CA THR A 3 -20.62 -30.98 -39.14
C THR A 3 -20.49 -29.49 -38.73
N ALA A 4 -20.99 -28.56 -39.54
CA ALA A 4 -20.48 -27.19 -39.58
C ALA A 4 -21.31 -26.13 -38.83
N THR A 5 -22.52 -26.42 -38.37
CA THR A 5 -23.43 -25.38 -37.83
C THR A 5 -23.63 -25.41 -36.32
N PHE A 6 -23.23 -26.47 -35.62
CA PHE A 6 -23.30 -26.54 -34.16
C PHE A 6 -22.10 -25.88 -33.45
N VAL A 7 -20.99 -25.68 -34.17
CA VAL A 7 -19.72 -25.20 -33.58
C VAL A 7 -19.68 -23.67 -33.47
N SER A 8 -20.45 -22.94 -34.28
CA SER A 8 -20.37 -21.48 -34.36
C SER A 8 -21.07 -20.76 -33.20
N THR A 9 -22.15 -21.32 -32.64
CA THR A 9 -22.92 -20.66 -31.57
C THR A 9 -22.26 -20.80 -30.19
N TRP A 10 -21.46 -21.84 -29.97
CA TRP A 10 -20.70 -22.03 -28.73
C TRP A 10 -19.40 -21.23 -28.69
N PHE A 11 -18.84 -20.89 -29.85
CA PHE A 11 -17.64 -20.05 -29.94
C PHE A 11 -17.89 -18.60 -29.50
N VAL A 12 -19.12 -18.09 -29.65
CA VAL A 12 -19.50 -16.73 -29.22
C VAL A 12 -19.48 -16.57 -27.69
N VAL A 13 -19.75 -17.64 -26.93
CA VAL A 13 -19.65 -17.65 -25.46
C VAL A 13 -18.19 -17.54 -24.98
N CYS A 14 -17.24 -18.01 -25.80
CA CYS A 14 -15.81 -17.97 -25.49
C CYS A 14 -15.22 -16.55 -25.61
N VAL A 15 -15.78 -15.72 -26.51
CA VAL A 15 -15.36 -14.32 -26.71
C VAL A 15 -15.87 -13.40 -25.58
N THR A 16 -17.00 -13.72 -24.94
CA THR A 16 -17.52 -12.92 -23.81
C THR A 16 -16.80 -13.13 -22.48
N LEU A 17 -15.96 -14.15 -22.35
CA LEU A 17 -15.33 -14.55 -21.09
C LEU A 17 -13.80 -14.57 -21.14
N CYS A 18 -13.19 -14.16 -22.26
CA CYS A 18 -11.74 -13.95 -22.35
C CYS A 18 -11.32 -12.74 -21.50
N SER A 19 -11.16 -13.01 -20.21
CA SER A 19 -9.88 -12.84 -19.52
C SER A 19 -9.25 -11.46 -19.61
N VAL A 20 -10.03 -10.44 -19.29
CA VAL A 20 -9.49 -9.26 -18.62
C VAL A 20 -10.27 -9.11 -17.32
N LEU A 21 -9.98 -9.99 -16.36
CA LEU A 21 -10.22 -9.66 -14.94
C LEU A 21 -9.18 -8.61 -14.53
N ALA A 22 -9.20 -7.45 -15.21
CA ALA A 22 -9.00 -6.25 -14.44
C ALA A 22 -10.20 -6.20 -13.50
N CYS A 23 -10.01 -5.78 -12.26
CA CYS A 23 -11.12 -5.55 -11.35
C CYS A 23 -12.25 -4.81 -12.04
N LYS A 24 -13.49 -4.92 -11.55
CA LYS A 24 -14.69 -4.34 -12.19
C LYS A 24 -14.54 -2.88 -12.69
N ASP A 25 -13.50 -2.16 -12.25
CA ASP A 25 -13.11 -0.80 -12.60
C ASP A 25 -11.75 -0.60 -13.34
N GLY A 26 -10.98 -1.64 -13.70
CA GLY A 26 -9.72 -1.54 -14.48
C GLY A 26 -8.44 -1.20 -13.68
N VAL A 27 -8.56 -1.00 -12.37
CA VAL A 27 -7.52 -0.32 -11.58
C VAL A 27 -6.31 -1.21 -11.34
N ASN A 28 -5.10 -0.71 -11.64
CA ASN A 28 -3.82 -1.34 -11.29
C ASN A 28 -3.05 -0.42 -10.34
N ILE A 29 -2.53 -0.98 -9.23
CA ILE A 29 -1.71 -0.26 -8.25
C ILE A 29 -0.33 -0.90 -8.28
N LYS A 30 0.69 -0.12 -8.61
CA LYS A 30 2.08 -0.55 -8.62
C LYS A 30 2.88 0.28 -7.64
N VAL A 31 3.59 -0.37 -6.73
CA VAL A 31 4.63 0.30 -5.95
C VAL A 31 5.85 0.48 -6.86
N ASN A 32 6.24 1.72 -7.10
CA ASN A 32 7.41 2.03 -7.92
C ASN A 32 8.68 2.06 -7.08
N ASN A 33 8.60 2.59 -5.86
CA ASN A 33 9.74 2.73 -4.98
C ASN A 33 9.33 2.71 -3.50
N VAL A 34 10.15 2.10 -2.67
CA VAL A 34 10.09 2.18 -1.21
C VAL A 34 11.49 2.49 -0.72
N GLU A 35 11.65 3.62 -0.04
CA GLU A 35 12.96 4.12 0.36
C GLU A 35 12.98 4.48 1.85
N ASN A 36 13.96 3.94 2.57
CA ASN A 36 14.29 4.37 3.93
C ASN A 36 15.24 5.58 3.87
N CYS A 37 14.71 6.78 3.66
CA CYS A 37 15.50 8.00 3.46
C CYS A 37 16.28 8.48 4.71
N ALA A 38 16.06 7.87 5.87
CA ALA A 38 16.86 8.12 7.08
C ALA A 38 18.12 7.23 7.15
N GLY A 39 18.31 6.35 6.15
CA GLY A 39 19.40 5.39 6.12
C GLY A 39 19.21 4.22 7.10
N VAL A 40 20.29 3.46 7.29
CA VAL A 40 20.32 2.23 8.12
C VAL A 40 20.05 2.48 9.59
N ASP A 41 20.24 3.72 10.06
CA ASP A 41 20.03 4.09 11.45
C ASP A 41 18.58 4.46 11.77
N GLY A 42 17.70 4.46 10.76
CA GLY A 42 16.26 4.70 10.92
C GLY A 42 15.65 3.89 12.07
N ILE A 43 14.83 4.55 12.90
CA ILE A 43 14.12 3.88 14.00
C ILE A 43 13.03 2.97 13.45
N ILE A 44 12.34 3.40 12.40
CA ILE A 44 11.35 2.64 11.65
C ILE A 44 11.86 2.49 10.23
N THR A 45 11.97 1.26 9.76
CA THR A 45 12.44 0.93 8.41
C THR A 45 11.55 -0.14 7.79
N LEU A 46 11.38 -0.09 6.46
CA LEU A 46 10.74 -1.13 5.68
C LEU A 46 11.80 -2.00 5.01
N THR A 47 11.55 -3.30 4.89
CA THR A 47 12.45 -4.20 4.15
C THR A 47 12.39 -3.95 2.64
N ASP A 48 13.49 -4.21 1.94
CA ASP A 48 13.61 -3.95 0.49
C ASP A 48 12.65 -4.80 -0.36
N ASN A 49 12.15 -5.92 0.18
CA ASN A 49 11.14 -6.76 -0.47
C ASN A 49 9.70 -6.26 -0.25
N THR A 50 9.51 -5.01 0.18
CA THR A 50 8.18 -4.45 0.34
C THR A 50 7.49 -4.29 -1.01
N ALA A 51 6.36 -4.98 -1.19
CA ALA A 51 5.57 -4.92 -2.42
C ALA A 51 4.07 -4.88 -2.12
N VAL A 52 3.31 -4.27 -3.03
CA VAL A 52 1.84 -4.35 -3.04
C VAL A 52 1.42 -4.95 -4.36
N THR A 53 0.71 -6.07 -4.29
CA THR A 53 0.25 -6.83 -5.46
C THR A 53 -1.27 -6.85 -5.47
N LEU A 54 -1.85 -6.45 -6.59
CA LEU A 54 -3.28 -6.63 -6.84
C LEU A 54 -3.53 -8.06 -7.34
N LEU A 55 -4.37 -8.79 -6.63
CA LEU A 55 -4.77 -10.16 -6.99
C LEU A 55 -6.00 -10.16 -7.91
N ASP A 56 -6.21 -11.26 -8.62
CA ASP A 56 -7.33 -11.46 -9.56
C ASP A 56 -8.72 -11.32 -8.91
N ASP A 57 -8.80 -11.54 -7.59
CA ASP A 57 -10.01 -11.38 -6.78
C ASP A 57 -10.25 -9.93 -6.30
N CYS A 58 -9.47 -8.97 -6.81
CA CYS A 58 -9.55 -7.55 -6.44
C CYS A 58 -9.21 -7.24 -5.00
N SER A 59 -8.42 -8.10 -4.39
CA SER A 59 -7.77 -7.82 -3.12
C SER A 59 -6.31 -7.41 -3.33
N LEU A 60 -5.83 -6.56 -2.43
CA LEU A 60 -4.41 -6.25 -2.31
C LEU A 60 -3.76 -7.26 -1.37
N SER A 61 -2.69 -7.87 -1.86
CA SER A 61 -1.69 -8.55 -1.04
C SER A 61 -0.55 -7.59 -0.74
N LEU A 62 -0.10 -7.59 0.51
CA LEU A 62 1.05 -6.81 0.95
C LEU A 62 2.17 -7.79 1.29
N GLU A 63 3.37 -7.47 0.82
CA GLU A 63 4.59 -8.19 1.15
C GLU A 63 5.59 -7.21 1.76
N GLY A 64 6.47 -7.71 2.62
CA GLY A 64 7.47 -6.91 3.33
C GLY A 64 7.29 -6.92 4.85
N CYS A 65 8.31 -6.42 5.54
CA CYS A 65 8.34 -6.32 6.99
C CYS A 65 8.70 -4.90 7.43
N LEU A 66 8.05 -4.47 8.50
CA LEU A 66 8.34 -3.26 9.22
C LEU A 66 9.29 -3.61 10.36
N LYS A 67 10.48 -3.03 10.37
CA LYS A 67 11.44 -3.14 11.47
C LYS A 67 11.38 -1.87 12.30
N THR A 68 11.22 -2.03 13.61
CA THR A 68 11.21 -0.94 14.57
C THR A 68 12.31 -1.16 15.60
N LYS A 69 13.10 -0.14 15.89
CA LYS A 69 13.91 -0.04 17.11
C LYS A 69 13.03 0.45 18.26
N SER A 70 13.50 0.34 19.50
CA SER A 70 12.74 0.83 20.66
C SER A 70 12.54 2.35 20.61
N PHE A 71 11.31 2.82 20.82
CA PHE A 71 10.97 4.24 20.96
C PHE A 71 9.68 4.43 21.78
N SER A 72 9.55 5.58 22.39
CA SER A 72 8.34 5.97 23.17
C SER A 72 7.55 7.08 22.50
N THR A 73 8.20 7.87 21.64
CA THR A 73 7.61 9.01 20.94
C THR A 73 7.84 8.92 19.43
N ALA A 74 6.92 9.46 18.65
CA ALA A 74 6.99 9.48 17.20
C ALA A 74 6.16 10.65 16.67
N THR A 75 6.80 11.80 16.49
CA THR A 75 6.17 13.02 15.95
C THR A 75 6.90 13.45 14.70
N GLY A 76 6.23 14.12 13.77
CA GLY A 76 6.91 14.58 12.58
C GLY A 76 5.95 15.08 11.53
N THR A 77 6.22 14.74 10.27
CA THR A 77 5.49 15.29 9.13
C THR A 77 5.16 14.22 8.10
N VAL A 78 3.93 14.28 7.59
CA VAL A 78 3.53 13.57 6.37
C VAL A 78 3.46 14.57 5.22
N LYS A 79 4.18 14.28 4.13
CA LYS A 79 4.08 14.99 2.86
C LYS A 79 3.45 14.05 1.84
N VAL A 80 2.50 14.55 1.07
CA VAL A 80 1.90 13.80 -0.04
C VAL A 80 2.12 14.56 -1.32
N PHE A 81 2.66 13.88 -2.32
CA PHE A 81 2.92 14.37 -3.65
C PHE A 81 2.04 13.65 -4.64
N LYS A 82 1.55 14.38 -5.65
CA LYS A 82 0.83 13.84 -6.79
C LYS A 82 1.41 14.41 -8.07
N ASN A 83 1.76 13.54 -9.00
CA ASN A 83 2.40 13.90 -10.27
C ASN A 83 3.59 14.85 -10.05
N GLY A 84 4.43 14.53 -9.05
CA GLY A 84 5.60 15.33 -8.65
C GLY A 84 5.32 16.64 -7.89
N LYS A 85 4.06 17.03 -7.69
CA LYS A 85 3.69 18.25 -6.94
C LYS A 85 3.26 17.92 -5.53
N GLN A 86 3.78 18.62 -4.53
CA GLN A 86 3.33 18.48 -3.15
C GLN A 86 1.87 18.96 -3.03
N LEU A 87 0.96 18.05 -2.69
CA LEU A 87 -0.44 18.36 -2.45
C LEU A 87 -0.64 18.92 -1.04
N PHE A 88 -0.03 18.30 -0.04
CA PHE A 88 -0.08 18.79 1.33
C PHE A 88 1.12 18.32 2.14
N LYS A 89 1.40 19.08 3.20
CA LYS A 89 2.35 18.78 4.27
C LYS A 89 1.61 18.97 5.59
N LYS A 90 1.53 17.95 6.43
CA LYS A 90 0.82 18.02 7.71
C LYS A 90 1.67 17.45 8.85
N PRO A 91 1.69 18.12 10.02
CA PRO A 91 2.31 17.54 11.19
C PRO A 91 1.51 16.32 11.66
N ILE A 92 2.20 15.30 12.12
CA ILE A 92 1.64 14.07 12.66
C ILE A 92 2.26 13.74 14.00
N ASP A 93 1.44 13.17 14.87
CA ASP A 93 1.90 12.52 16.08
C ASP A 93 1.35 11.09 16.01
N LEU A 94 2.23 10.14 15.72
CA LEU A 94 1.86 8.73 15.57
C LEU A 94 1.46 8.13 16.92
N CYS A 95 2.06 8.56 18.02
CA CYS A 95 1.68 8.07 19.33
C CYS A 95 0.28 8.55 19.75
N ALA A 96 -0.06 9.82 19.46
CA ALA A 96 -1.35 10.38 19.83
C ALA A 96 -2.47 10.08 18.82
N LYS A 97 -2.14 10.00 17.52
CA LYS A 97 -3.13 9.85 16.43
C LYS A 97 -3.04 8.53 15.68
N GLY A 98 -2.04 7.71 15.96
CA GLY A 98 -1.81 6.44 15.28
C GLY A 98 -3.05 5.57 15.26
N SER A 99 -3.72 5.36 16.40
CA SER A 99 -4.96 4.59 16.49
C SER A 99 -6.11 5.08 15.59
N LYS A 100 -6.06 6.33 15.11
CA LYS A 100 -7.04 6.91 14.17
C LYS A 100 -6.63 6.76 12.71
N ILE A 101 -5.37 6.36 12.44
CA ILE A 101 -4.88 6.08 11.10
C ILE A 101 -5.42 4.71 10.70
N PRO A 102 -6.21 4.64 9.61
CA PRO A 102 -6.72 3.37 9.13
C PRO A 102 -5.55 2.43 8.84
N PHE A 103 -5.75 1.14 9.10
CA PHE A 103 -4.78 0.06 8.89
C PHE A 103 -3.59 0.03 9.87
N ILE A 104 -3.29 1.07 10.65
CA ILE A 104 -2.09 1.03 11.50
C ILE A 104 -2.17 -0.08 12.57
N GLY A 105 -3.35 -0.30 13.14
CA GLY A 105 -3.56 -1.36 14.13
C GLY A 105 -3.52 -2.76 13.51
N GLU A 106 -3.63 -2.86 12.18
CA GLU A 106 -3.46 -4.11 11.46
C GLU A 106 -1.98 -4.49 11.31
N PHE A 107 -1.09 -3.49 11.27
CA PHE A 107 0.37 -3.68 11.24
C PHE A 107 1.01 -3.59 12.62
N LEU A 108 0.40 -2.89 13.56
CA LEU A 108 0.91 -2.67 14.91
C LEU A 108 -0.14 -3.12 15.93
N PRO A 109 -0.34 -4.44 16.12
CA PRO A 109 -1.36 -4.98 17.01
C PRO A 109 -1.14 -4.62 18.49
N GLY A 110 0.11 -4.31 18.88
CA GLY A 110 0.47 -3.83 20.22
C GLY A 110 0.18 -2.34 20.48
N GLY A 111 -0.43 -1.64 19.52
CA GLY A 111 -0.55 -0.18 19.55
C GLY A 111 0.67 0.49 18.93
N VAL A 112 0.63 1.82 18.82
CA VAL A 112 1.64 2.59 18.07
C VAL A 112 2.83 3.03 18.94
N CYS A 113 2.60 3.27 20.23
CA CYS A 113 3.64 3.65 21.19
C CYS A 113 3.27 3.19 22.62
N PRO A 114 4.25 2.89 23.47
CA PRO A 114 5.66 2.70 23.15
C PRO A 114 5.88 1.43 22.31
N GLN A 115 6.98 1.34 21.57
CA GLN A 115 7.38 0.15 20.83
C GLN A 115 8.71 -0.36 21.36
N SER A 116 8.82 -1.69 21.50
CA SER A 116 10.09 -2.38 21.65
C SER A 116 10.68 -2.68 20.28
N GLU A 117 11.97 -3.03 20.26
CA GLU A 117 12.59 -3.56 19.05
C GLU A 117 11.81 -4.79 18.56
N ASN A 118 11.35 -4.74 17.30
CA ASN A 118 10.54 -5.77 16.71
C ASN A 118 10.59 -5.73 15.17
N GLU A 119 10.24 -6.85 14.56
CA GLU A 119 10.01 -6.98 13.13
C GLU A 119 8.62 -7.54 12.90
N ILE A 120 7.79 -6.80 12.17
CA ILE A 120 6.40 -7.17 11.90
C ILE A 120 6.22 -7.29 10.40
N CYS A 121 5.98 -8.50 9.95
CA CYS A 121 5.77 -8.79 8.53
C CYS A 121 4.30 -8.75 8.15
N ALA A 122 4.03 -8.33 6.92
CA ALA A 122 2.70 -8.44 6.34
C ALA A 122 2.28 -9.92 6.31
N ASP A 123 1.05 -10.20 6.74
CA ASP A 123 0.48 -11.54 6.66
C ASP A 123 0.02 -11.82 5.22
N PRO A 124 0.61 -12.81 4.53
CA PRO A 124 0.27 -13.12 3.14
C PRO A 124 -1.19 -13.60 2.97
N ASN A 125 -1.83 -14.05 4.04
CA ASN A 125 -3.25 -14.43 4.00
C ASN A 125 -4.18 -13.22 4.18
N ARG A 126 -3.65 -12.07 4.58
CA ARG A 126 -4.44 -10.87 4.87
C ARG A 126 -4.62 -10.05 3.59
N LYS A 127 -5.79 -10.24 2.99
CA LYS A 127 -6.22 -9.57 1.77
C LYS A 127 -6.99 -8.29 2.06
N ILE A 128 -6.52 -7.15 1.56
CA ILE A 128 -7.24 -5.87 1.69
C ILE A 128 -8.14 -5.65 0.47
N GLN A 129 -9.45 -5.70 0.69
CA GLN A 129 -10.45 -5.55 -0.38
C GLN A 129 -10.42 -4.14 -1.00
N MET A 130 -10.30 -4.05 -2.33
CA MET A 130 -10.23 -2.77 -3.04
C MET A 130 -11.51 -1.92 -2.94
N GLU A 131 -12.64 -2.55 -2.65
CA GLU A 131 -13.91 -1.90 -2.34
C GLU A 131 -13.77 -0.78 -1.29
N ARG A 132 -12.87 -0.97 -0.31
CA ARG A 132 -12.60 0.02 0.75
C ARG A 132 -12.02 1.33 0.20
N PHE A 133 -11.33 1.28 -0.94
CA PHE A 133 -10.67 2.42 -1.54
C PHE A 133 -11.43 3.02 -2.72
N LYS A 134 -12.57 2.45 -3.14
CA LYS A 134 -13.34 2.92 -4.31
C LYS A 134 -13.58 4.42 -4.37
N LYS A 135 -13.94 5.03 -3.24
CA LYS A 135 -14.19 6.48 -3.15
C LYS A 135 -12.92 7.32 -3.36
N MET A 136 -11.74 6.76 -3.11
CA MET A 136 -10.44 7.43 -3.20
C MET A 136 -9.67 7.07 -4.47
N ILE A 137 -9.92 5.92 -5.10
CA ILE A 137 -9.23 5.44 -6.31
C ILE A 137 -9.22 6.49 -7.42
N GLY A 138 -10.35 7.17 -7.66
CA GLY A 138 -10.43 8.23 -8.67
C GLY A 138 -9.48 9.41 -8.40
N ILE A 139 -9.26 9.73 -7.13
CA ILE A 139 -8.32 10.78 -6.68
C ILE A 139 -6.89 10.25 -6.73
N MET A 140 -6.68 8.95 -6.49
CA MET A 140 -5.37 8.33 -6.44
C MET A 140 -4.76 8.06 -7.82
N LYS A 141 -5.57 8.12 -8.90
CA LYS A 141 -5.09 7.92 -10.27
C LYS A 141 -3.89 8.83 -10.61
N GLY A 142 -2.86 8.22 -11.19
CA GLY A 142 -1.57 8.80 -11.53
C GLY A 142 -0.47 8.43 -10.55
N SER A 143 0.66 9.13 -10.66
CA SER A 143 1.80 8.96 -9.77
C SER A 143 1.54 9.67 -8.44
N MET A 144 1.73 8.96 -7.33
CA MET A 144 1.69 9.50 -6.00
C MET A 144 2.96 9.13 -5.23
N ALA A 145 3.41 10.03 -4.37
CA ALA A 145 4.43 9.73 -3.38
C ALA A 145 3.96 10.16 -2.00
N VAL A 146 4.23 9.34 -0.99
CA VAL A 146 4.01 9.66 0.41
C VAL A 146 5.35 9.62 1.10
N GLU A 147 5.71 10.70 1.75
CA GLU A 147 6.94 10.83 2.52
C GLU A 147 6.58 11.07 3.98
N LEU A 148 7.07 10.21 4.85
CA LEU A 148 6.86 10.23 6.28
C LEU A 148 8.21 10.48 6.96
N GLU A 149 8.36 11.65 7.56
CA GLU A 149 9.50 12.01 8.40
C GLU A 149 9.07 11.99 9.86
N LEU A 150 9.80 11.29 10.71
CA LEU A 150 9.50 11.17 12.13
C LEU A 150 10.74 11.42 12.97
N ASP A 151 10.56 12.20 14.02
CA ASP A 151 11.45 12.37 15.14
C ASP A 151 10.94 11.50 16.29
N HIS A 152 11.84 10.65 16.77
CA HIS A 152 11.67 9.77 17.92
C HIS A 152 12.56 10.24 19.06
N ASP A 153 12.28 9.78 20.28
CA ASP A 153 13.14 9.98 21.46
C ASP A 153 14.50 9.28 21.32
N THR A 154 14.59 8.28 20.44
CA THR A 154 15.78 7.47 20.22
C THR A 154 16.47 7.71 18.87
N GLY A 155 15.93 8.58 18.01
CA GLY A 155 16.49 8.85 16.69
C GLY A 155 15.48 9.43 15.70
N LYS A 156 15.69 9.19 14.40
CA LYS A 156 14.81 9.66 13.33
C LYS A 156 14.39 8.50 12.44
N SER A 157 13.25 8.65 11.77
CA SER A 157 12.83 7.77 10.68
C SER A 157 12.41 8.61 9.49
N CYS A 158 12.65 8.08 8.29
CA CYS A 158 12.17 8.67 7.07
C CYS A 158 11.84 7.54 6.11
N ILE A 159 10.60 7.51 5.65
CA ILE A 159 10.08 6.51 4.73
C ILE A 159 9.42 7.25 3.57
N LYS A 160 9.84 6.95 2.35
CA LYS A 160 9.25 7.45 1.13
C LYS A 160 8.71 6.29 0.30
N ILE A 161 7.42 6.35 -0.03
CA ILE A 161 6.74 5.33 -0.83
C ILE A 161 6.19 6.01 -2.07
N GLU A 162 6.55 5.51 -3.25
CA GLU A 162 6.04 5.95 -4.54
C GLU A 162 5.14 4.88 -5.13
N VAL A 163 3.93 5.26 -5.51
CA VAL A 163 2.93 4.37 -6.10
C VAL A 163 2.39 4.97 -7.39
N GLU A 164 2.15 4.12 -8.38
CA GLU A 164 1.42 4.46 -9.59
C GLU A 164 0.05 3.79 -9.53
N VAL A 165 -1.01 4.57 -9.71
CA VAL A 165 -2.37 4.03 -9.85
C VAL A 165 -2.86 4.30 -11.27
N SER A 166 -2.99 3.24 -12.06
CA SER A 166 -3.55 3.30 -13.41
C SER A 166 -4.93 2.63 -13.46
N LYS A 167 -5.64 2.84 -14.57
CA LYS A 167 -6.88 2.15 -14.93
C LYS A 167 -6.66 1.45 -16.28
#